data_AF-A0AAE0RZW5-F1
#
_entry.id   AF-A0AAE0RZW5-F1
#
_cell.length_a   1.000
_cell.length_b   1.000
_cell.length_c   1.000
_cell.angle_alpha   90.00
_cell.angle_beta   90.00
_cell.angle_gamma   90.00
#
_symmetry.space_group_name_H-M   'P 1'
#
loop_
_entity.id
_entity.type
_entity.pdbx_description
1 polymer ?
#
loop_
_entity_poly.entity_id
_entity_poly.type
_entity_poly.pdbx_seq_one_letter_code
_entity_poly.pdbx_strand_id
1 'polypeptide(L)'
;MEKCYQFDCQCEPSETYVVLNSSCTRVYITVFRAKSLYCFNMNGSMMCVYSPNNFSYPRGVATDSDDNVYVVVGCLFDNIHQLTSYCTPINVKTE
;
A
#
# COMPACT_ATOMS: atom_id res chain seq x y z
N MET A 1 -20.13 -29.07 17.83
CA MET A 1 -18.80 -28.47 17.62
C MET A 1 -18.85 -27.73 16.30
N GLU A 2 -19.14 -26.44 16.34
CA GLU A 2 -19.12 -25.58 15.16
C GLU A 2 -17.69 -25.51 14.65
N LYS A 3 -17.49 -25.92 13.39
CA LYS A 3 -16.27 -25.56 12.68
C LYS A 3 -16.38 -24.07 12.39
N CYS A 4 -15.66 -23.24 13.15
CA CYS A 4 -15.40 -21.87 12.75
C CYS A 4 -14.72 -21.94 11.37
N TYR A 5 -15.44 -21.55 10.32
CA TYR A 5 -14.83 -21.29 9.02
C TYR A 5 -13.87 -20.13 9.21
N GLN A 6 -12.59 -20.45 9.36
CA GLN A 6 -11.53 -19.50 9.20
C GLN A 6 -11.48 -19.17 7.70
N PHE A 7 -12.16 -18.08 7.31
CA PHE A 7 -12.05 -17.55 5.96
C PHE A 7 -10.59 -17.18 5.74
N ASP A 8 -9.86 -18.07 5.06
CA ASP A 8 -8.47 -17.85 4.73
C ASP A 8 -8.40 -16.81 3.61
N CYS A 9 -7.94 -15.61 3.94
CA CYS A 9 -7.75 -14.53 2.96
C CYS A 9 -6.81 -14.85 1.81
N GLN A 10 -6.13 -15.99 1.88
CA GLN A 10 -5.32 -16.52 0.80
C GLN A 10 -6.12 -16.84 -0.47
N CYS A 11 -7.46 -16.92 -0.38
CA CYS A 11 -8.36 -17.28 -1.48
C CYS A 11 -8.90 -16.10 -2.30
N GLU A 12 -8.68 -14.84 -1.90
CA GLU A 12 -9.06 -13.70 -2.74
C GLU A 12 -8.06 -13.54 -3.89
N PRO A 13 -8.50 -13.12 -5.09
CA PRO A 13 -7.59 -12.74 -6.16
C PRO A 13 -6.64 -11.66 -5.66
N SER A 14 -5.41 -11.65 -6.18
CA SER A 14 -4.44 -10.60 -5.86
C SER A 14 -4.98 -9.25 -6.32
N GLU A 15 -5.55 -8.48 -5.41
CA GLU A 15 -6.01 -7.13 -5.70
C GLU A 15 -4.86 -6.14 -5.58
N THR A 16 -4.64 -5.38 -6.65
CA THR A 16 -3.69 -4.28 -6.70
C THR A 16 -4.48 -2.99 -6.82
N TYR A 17 -4.25 -2.08 -5.89
CA TYR A 17 -4.87 -0.75 -5.90
C TYR A 17 -3.81 0.29 -6.24
N VAL A 18 -4.21 1.29 -7.02
CA VAL A 18 -3.34 2.38 -7.47
C VAL A 18 -3.98 3.72 -7.16
N VAL A 19 -3.19 4.68 -6.68
CA VAL A 19 -3.64 6.06 -6.48
C VAL A 19 -2.53 7.05 -6.80
N LEU A 20 -2.92 8.24 -7.25
CA LEU A 20 -2.03 9.38 -7.43
C LEU A 20 -2.11 10.29 -6.20
N ASN A 21 -1.00 10.90 -5.84
CA ASN A 21 -1.02 11.97 -4.84
C ASN A 21 -1.65 13.26 -5.42
N SER A 22 -1.94 14.25 -4.56
CA SER A 22 -2.70 15.44 -4.98
C SER A 22 -1.97 16.29 -6.02
N SER A 23 -0.63 16.29 -6.03
CA SER A 23 0.17 17.00 -7.05
C SER A 23 0.42 16.18 -8.32
N CYS A 24 -0.09 14.94 -8.41
CA CYS A 24 0.13 14.02 -9.53
C CYS A 24 1.62 13.79 -9.85
N THR A 25 2.48 13.81 -8.84
CA THR A 25 3.92 13.60 -8.98
C THR A 25 4.35 12.17 -8.59
N ARG A 26 3.46 11.45 -7.90
CA ARG A 26 3.72 10.11 -7.38
C ARG A 26 2.56 9.17 -7.63
N VAL A 27 2.90 7.91 -7.88
CA VAL A 27 1.99 6.78 -7.97
C VAL A 27 2.22 5.87 -6.78
N TYR A 28 1.16 5.55 -6.05
CA TYR A 28 1.17 4.58 -4.96
C TYR A 28 0.46 3.30 -5.38
N ILE A 29 1.07 2.16 -5.13
CA ILE A 29 0.56 0.84 -5.53
C ILE A 29 0.58 -0.10 -4.33
N THR A 30 -0.58 -0.60 -3.91
CA THR A 30 -0.63 -1.67 -2.90
C THR A 30 -0.46 -3.02 -3.55
N VAL A 31 0.41 -3.86 -2.98
CA VAL A 31 0.61 -5.22 -3.47
C VAL A 31 0.19 -6.21 -2.38
N PHE A 32 -0.95 -6.88 -2.61
CA PHE A 32 -1.59 -7.78 -1.65
C PHE A 32 -0.64 -8.84 -1.08
N ARG A 33 0.04 -9.58 -1.97
CA ARG A 33 0.94 -10.68 -1.58
C ARG A 33 2.23 -10.20 -0.93
N ALA A 34 2.75 -9.05 -1.38
CA ALA A 34 3.95 -8.45 -0.82
C ALA A 34 3.69 -7.78 0.53
N LYS A 35 2.43 -7.48 0.87
CA LYS A 35 2.05 -6.79 2.11
C LYS A 35 2.74 -5.42 2.20
N SER A 36 2.75 -4.71 1.07
CA SER A 36 3.53 -3.48 0.90
C SER A 36 2.77 -2.46 0.05
N LEU A 37 3.12 -1.19 0.26
CA LEU A 37 2.78 -0.08 -0.62
C LEU A 37 4.05 0.40 -1.33
N TYR A 38 4.06 0.37 -2.65
CA TYR A 38 5.15 0.88 -3.47
C TYR A 38 4.85 2.32 -3.89
N CYS A 39 5.89 3.12 -4.01
CA CYS A 39 5.81 4.49 -4.50
C CYS A 39 6.72 4.66 -5.71
N PHE A 40 6.20 5.25 -6.77
CA PHE A 40 6.92 5.56 -8.00
C PHE A 40 6.78 7.04 -8.32
N ASN A 41 7.76 7.58 -9.05
CA ASN A 41 7.57 8.84 -9.76
C ASN A 41 6.76 8.62 -11.04
N MET A 42 6.35 9.69 -11.71
CA MET A 42 5.57 9.60 -12.96
C MET A 42 6.34 9.02 -14.15
N ASN A 43 7.67 8.91 -14.05
CA ASN A 43 8.52 8.25 -15.05
C ASN A 43 8.64 6.74 -14.80
N GLY A 44 7.93 6.19 -13.80
CA GLY A 44 7.96 4.77 -13.45
C GLY A 44 9.19 4.34 -12.64
N SER A 45 10.05 5.26 -12.20
CA SER A 45 11.16 4.91 -11.30
C SER A 45 10.65 4.75 -9.87
N MET A 46 10.99 3.63 -9.24
CA MET A 46 10.61 3.36 -7.85
C MET A 46 11.32 4.35 -6.92
N MET A 47 10.54 5.06 -6.11
CA MET A 47 11.04 6.01 -5.13
C MET A 47 11.22 5.36 -3.77
N CYS A 48 10.27 4.51 -3.37
CA CYS A 48 10.33 3.78 -2.11
C CYS A 48 9.31 2.65 -1.98
N VAL A 49 9.40 1.93 -0.85
CA VAL A 49 8.46 0.90 -0.43
C VAL A 49 8.12 1.14 1.04
N TYR A 50 6.83 1.27 1.34
CA TYR A 50 6.31 1.21 2.70
C TYR A 50 5.89 -0.22 3.00
N SER A 51 6.64 -0.86 3.87
CA SER A 51 6.28 -2.14 4.49
C SER A 51 6.21 -1.94 5.99
N PRO A 52 5.29 -1.09 6.52
CA PRO A 52 5.06 -1.10 7.94
C PRO A 52 4.70 -2.55 8.28
N ASN A 53 5.38 -3.14 9.26
CA ASN A 53 5.42 -4.57 9.57
C ASN A 53 4.03 -5.25 9.78
N ASN A 54 2.92 -4.55 9.54
CA ASN A 54 1.55 -4.96 9.75
C ASN A 54 0.59 -4.68 8.57
N PHE A 55 1.05 -4.41 7.34
CA PHE A 55 0.12 -4.40 6.18
C PHE A 55 -0.39 -5.81 5.89
N SER A 56 -1.33 -6.29 6.70
CA SER A 56 -1.97 -7.58 6.53
C SER A 56 -2.99 -7.46 5.40
N TYR A 57 -2.60 -7.82 4.18
CA TYR A 57 -3.50 -7.87 3.03
C TYR A 57 -4.12 -6.50 2.72
N PRO A 58 -3.36 -5.57 2.10
CA PRO A 58 -3.92 -4.28 1.71
C PRO A 58 -5.05 -4.46 0.69
N ARG A 59 -6.17 -3.77 0.94
CA ARG A 59 -7.43 -3.87 0.17
C ARG A 59 -7.91 -2.53 -0.41
N GLY A 60 -7.13 -1.47 -0.23
CA GLY A 60 -7.49 -0.16 -0.75
C GLY A 60 -6.46 0.88 -0.37
N VAL A 61 -6.39 1.92 -1.17
CA VAL A 61 -5.50 3.06 -0.94
C VAL A 61 -6.16 4.36 -1.40
N ALA A 62 -5.98 5.41 -0.63
CA ALA A 62 -6.45 6.76 -0.94
C ALA A 62 -5.42 7.80 -0.48
N THR A 63 -5.50 9.00 -1.04
CA THR A 63 -4.68 10.15 -0.65
C THR A 63 -5.56 11.36 -0.39
N ASP A 64 -5.07 12.31 0.41
CA ASP A 64 -5.71 13.61 0.64
C ASP A 64 -4.93 14.77 -0.01
N SER A 65 -5.40 16.00 0.20
CA SER A 65 -4.78 17.22 -0.32
C SER A 65 -3.45 17.58 0.33
N ASP A 66 -3.17 16.98 1.50
CA ASP A 66 -1.93 17.20 2.26
C ASP A 66 -0.89 16.11 1.94
N ASP A 67 -1.12 15.31 0.90
CA ASP A 67 -0.31 14.18 0.45
C ASP A 67 -0.16 13.06 1.51
N ASN A 68 -1.09 12.97 2.47
CA ASN A 68 -1.17 11.79 3.32
C ASN A 68 -1.67 10.59 2.52
N VAL A 69 -1.16 9.40 2.85
CA VAL A 69 -1.60 8.15 2.23
C VAL A 69 -2.32 7.28 3.25
N TYR A 70 -3.51 6.82 2.91
CA TYR A 70 -4.35 5.96 3.73
C TYR A 70 -4.45 4.59 3.07
N VAL A 71 -4.05 3.55 3.79
CA VAL A 71 -4.12 2.16 3.31
C VAL A 71 -5.11 1.40 4.19
N VAL A 72 -6.13 0.82 3.56
CA VAL A 72 -7.02 -0.14 4.21
C VAL A 72 -6.30 -1.48 4.22
N VAL A 73 -6.10 -2.04 5.42
CA VAL A 73 -5.45 -3.33 5.60
C VAL A 73 -6.32 -4.20 6.47
N GLY A 74 -6.32 -5.49 6.20
CA GLY A 74 -7.11 -6.41 6.98
C GLY A 74 -7.78 -7.44 6.10
N CYS A 75 -8.48 -8.31 6.78
CA CYS A 75 -8.93 -9.56 6.22
C CYS A 75 -10.20 -10.04 6.88
N LEU A 76 -10.19 -9.94 8.20
CA LEU A 76 -11.34 -10.19 9.06
C LEU A 76 -11.70 -8.92 9.84
N PHE A 77 -10.71 -8.05 10.09
CA PHE A 77 -10.87 -6.76 10.73
C PHE A 77 -10.07 -5.73 9.95
N ASP A 78 -10.77 -4.90 9.16
CA ASP A 78 -10.15 -3.83 8.41
C ASP A 78 -9.70 -2.71 9.36
N ASN A 79 -8.45 -2.30 9.22
CA ASN A 79 -7.84 -1.16 9.88
C ASN A 79 -7.35 -0.18 8.82
N ILE A 80 -7.21 1.09 9.21
CA ILE A 80 -6.66 2.12 8.34
C ILE A 80 -5.29 2.53 8.88
N HIS A 81 -4.29 2.47 8.02
CA HIS A 81 -2.97 3.02 8.30
C HIS A 81 -2.79 4.33 7.56
N GLN A 82 -2.50 5.40 8.30
CA GLN A 82 -2.10 6.68 7.74
C GLN A 82 -0.58 6.77 7.67
N LEU A 83 -0.06 7.19 6.52
CA LEU A 83 1.34 7.49 6.29
C LEU A 83 1.47 9.00 6.04
N THR A 84 2.11 9.70 6.97
CA THR A 84 2.26 11.17 6.98
C THR A 84 3.68 11.64 6.68
N SER A 85 4.65 10.71 6.65
CA SER A 85 6.05 11.04 6.36
C SER A 85 6.42 10.65 4.94
N TYR A 86 7.02 11.60 4.23
CA TYR A 86 7.58 11.38 2.91
C TYR A 86 8.69 10.33 2.97
N CYS A 87 8.60 9.33 2.10
CA CYS A 87 9.76 8.51 1.77
C CYS A 87 10.93 9.39 1.33
N THR A 88 12.08 9.16 1.94
CA THR A 88 13.33 9.61 1.36
C THR A 88 13.53 8.88 0.01
N PRO A 89 13.88 9.60 -1.06
CA PRO A 89 14.23 8.96 -2.33
C PRO A 89 15.32 7.93 -2.07
N ILE A 90 15.16 6.70 -2.56
CA ILE A 90 16.28 5.79 -2.71
C ILE A 90 17.28 6.53 -3.59
N ASN A 91 18.44 6.91 -3.04
CA ASN A 91 19.54 7.51 -3.80
C ASN A 91 19.94 6.50 -4.87
N VAL A 92 19.37 6.62 -6.07
CA VAL A 92 19.82 5.89 -7.24
C VAL A 92 21.23 6.42 -7.48
N LYS A 93 22.24 5.65 -7.08
CA LYS A 93 23.60 5.90 -7.51
C LYS A 93 23.58 5.74 -9.03
N THR A 94 23.61 6.85 -9.74
CA THR A 94 23.91 6.85 -11.17
C THR A 94 25.33 6.36 -11.32
N GLU A 95 25.51 5.20 -11.97
CA GLU A 95 26.81 4.76 -12.51
C GLU A 95 27.27 5.68 -13.65
#